data_AF-A0A560KN75-F1
#
_entry.id   AF-A0A560KN75-F1
#
_cell.length_a   1.000
_cell.length_b   1.000
_cell.length_c   1.000
_cell.angle_alpha   90.00
_cell.angle_beta   90.00
_cell.angle_gamma   90.00
#
_symmetry.space_group_name_H-M   'P 1'
#
loop_
_entity.id
_entity.type
_entity.pdbx_description
1 polymer ?
#
loop_
_entity_poly.entity_id
_entity_poly.type
_entity_poly.pdbx_seq_one_letter_code
_entity_poly.pdbx_strand_id
1 'polypeptide(L)' 'MPESACTHLGFPPGSRVQVKPEAGARLAGKTGRVIGGGFYPRSLRLVLDGSKVPITLHVNYVAAIDDEIDRVKSD' A
#
# COMPACT_ATOMS: atom_id res chain seq x y z
N MET A 1 3.70 3.80 22.01
CA MET A 1 3.10 4.21 20.72
C MET A 1 3.43 3.10 19.72
N PRO A 2 2.47 2.43 19.06
CA PRO A 2 2.81 1.45 18.03
C PRO A 2 3.28 2.23 16.81
N GLU A 3 4.59 2.42 16.74
CA GLU A 3 5.25 3.08 15.62
C GLU A 3 5.13 2.16 14.40
N SER A 4 4.04 2.37 13.66
CA SER A 4 3.92 2.20 12.22
C SER A 4 4.57 0.92 11.66
N ALA A 5 3.95 -0.23 11.94
CA ALA A 5 4.30 -1.50 11.29
C ALA A 5 4.35 -1.40 9.75
N CYS A 6 3.59 -0.49 9.16
CA CYS A 6 3.57 -0.18 7.72
C CYS A 6 4.82 0.60 7.23
N THR A 7 5.43 1.46 8.06
CA THR A 7 6.66 2.19 7.71
C THR A 7 7.86 1.25 7.61
N HIS A 8 7.96 0.27 8.51
CA HIS A 8 9.00 -0.77 8.44
C HIS A 8 8.89 -1.67 7.20
N LEU A 9 7.72 -1.74 6.58
CA LEU A 9 7.48 -2.54 5.39
C LEU A 9 7.77 -1.75 4.10
N GLY A 10 8.19 -0.48 4.20
CA GLY A 10 8.42 0.39 3.04
C GLY A 10 7.15 1.03 2.48
N PHE A 11 6.05 1.03 3.24
CA PHE A 11 4.75 1.54 2.80
C PHE A 11 4.15 2.49 3.84
N PRO A 12 4.56 3.77 3.85
CA PRO A 12 3.97 4.73 4.77
C PRO A 12 2.46 4.91 4.51
N PRO A 13 1.67 5.21 5.54
CA PRO A 13 0.27 5.58 5.35
C PRO A 13 0.19 6.82 4.45
N GLY A 14 -0.70 6.78 3.46
CA GLY A 14 -0.82 7.78 2.40
C GLY A 14 -0.18 7.37 1.08
N SER A 15 0.77 6.42 1.09
CA SER A 15 1.42 5.94 -0.14
C SER A 15 0.45 5.26 -1.07
N ARG A 16 0.66 5.50 -2.37
CA ARG A 16 -0.08 4.86 -3.44
C ARG A 16 0.54 3.50 -3.76
N VAL A 17 -0.31 2.50 -3.91
CA VAL A 17 0.11 1.13 -4.18
C VAL A 17 -0.75 0.53 -5.27
N GLN A 18 -0.16 -0.39 -6.04
CA GLN A 18 -0.85 -1.22 -7.00
C GLN A 18 -0.84 -2.66 -6.53
N VAL A 19 -1.97 -3.32 -6.67
CA VAL A 19 -2.12 -4.73 -6.33
C VAL A 19 -1.58 -5.57 -7.49
N LYS A 20 -0.61 -6.42 -7.18
CA LYS A 20 -0.03 -7.35 -8.15
C LYS A 20 -1.07 -8.38 -8.61
N PRO A 21 -0.93 -8.93 -9.82
CA PRO A 21 -1.83 -9.97 -10.31
C PRO A 21 -1.83 -11.24 -9.44
N GLU A 22 -0.75 -11.46 -8.70
CA GLU A 22 -0.57 -12.52 -7.71
C GLU A 22 -1.60 -12.50 -6.57
N ALA A 23 -2.23 -11.34 -6.29
CA ALA A 23 -3.29 -11.20 -5.29
C ALA A 23 -4.62 -11.89 -5.71
N GLY A 24 -4.70 -12.32 -6.97
CA GLY A 24 -5.87 -12.96 -7.58
C GLY A 24 -6.68 -12.01 -8.46
N ALA A 25 -7.39 -12.61 -9.43
CA ALA A 25 -8.08 -11.91 -10.53
C ALA A 25 -9.07 -10.80 -10.10
N ARG A 26 -9.59 -10.86 -8.87
CA ARG A 26 -10.53 -9.84 -8.34
C ARG A 26 -9.85 -8.52 -7.96
N LEU A 27 -8.58 -8.59 -7.58
CA LEU A 27 -7.82 -7.46 -7.05
C LEU A 27 -6.64 -7.08 -7.95
N ALA A 28 -6.20 -8.02 -8.81
CA ALA A 28 -5.16 -7.83 -9.81
C ALA A 28 -5.33 -6.51 -10.59
N GLY A 29 -4.28 -5.68 -10.58
CA GLY A 29 -4.24 -4.44 -11.35
C GLY A 29 -5.00 -3.27 -10.71
N LYS A 30 -5.70 -3.46 -9.59
CA LYS A 30 -6.31 -2.35 -8.85
C LYS A 30 -5.23 -1.52 -8.16
N THR A 31 -5.47 -0.21 -8.09
CA THR A 31 -4.63 0.72 -7.31
C THR A 31 -5.36 1.12 -6.04
N GLY A 32 -4.62 1.62 -5.06
CA GLY A 32 -5.16 2.06 -3.78
C GLY A 32 -4.20 2.90 -2.97
N ARG A 33 -4.64 3.34 -1.80
CA ARG A 33 -3.80 4.04 -0.82
C ARG A 33 -3.67 3.24 0.45
N VAL A 34 -2.45 3.19 0.97
CA VAL A 34 -2.16 2.59 2.27
C VAL A 34 -2.74 3.49 3.35
N ILE A 35 -3.53 2.91 4.25
CA ILE A 35 -4.08 3.62 5.41
C ILE A 35 -3.41 3.19 6.72
N GLY A 36 -2.67 2.07 6.71
CA GLY A 36 -1.90 1.63 7.87
C GLY A 36 -1.43 0.17 7.78
N GLY A 37 -0.89 -0.34 8.89
CA GLY A 37 -0.51 -1.74 9.05
C GLY A 37 -1.73 -2.61 9.35
N GLY A 38 -1.74 -3.83 8.82
CA GLY A 38 -2.72 -4.85 9.19
C GLY A 38 -2.41 -5.47 10.55
N PHE A 39 -3.34 -6.30 11.04
CA PHE A 39 -3.18 -7.06 12.28
C PHE A 39 -2.10 -8.16 12.18
N TYR A 40 -1.86 -8.68 10.97
CA TYR A 40 -0.88 -9.72 10.70
C TYR A 40 0.50 -9.15 10.35
N PRO A 41 1.59 -9.87 10.67
CA PRO A 41 2.93 -9.48 10.26
C PRO A 41 2.98 -9.35 8.72
N ARG A 42 3.67 -8.32 8.23
CA ARG A 42 3.80 -8.03 6.80
C ARG A 42 2.48 -7.85 6.05
N SER A 43 1.43 -7.44 6.76
CA SER A 43 0.16 -7.07 6.14
C SER A 43 -0.07 -5.58 6.19
N LEU A 44 -0.63 -5.04 5.12
CA LEU A 44 -0.96 -3.65 4.94
C LEU A 44 -2.45 -3.50 4.77
N ARG A 45 -2.99 -2.47 5.42
CA ARG A 45 -4.36 -2.05 5.25
C ARG A 45 -4.38 -0.92 4.23
N LEU A 46 -5.14 -1.10 3.16
CA LEU A 46 -5.22 -0.16 2.06
C LEU A 46 -6.65 -0.05 1.52
N VAL A 47 -6.98 1.11 0.99
CA VAL A 47 -8.28 1.38 0.36
C VAL A 47 -8.05 1.42 -1.14
N LEU A 48 -8.73 0.54 -1.86
CA LEU A 48 -8.64 0.48 -3.32
C LEU A 48 -9.48 1.58 -3.98
N ASP A 49 -9.00 2.06 -5.11
CA ASP A 49 -9.73 3.00 -5.95
C ASP A 49 -11.01 2.33 -6.47
N GLY A 50 -12.16 2.97 -6.23
CA GLY A 50 -13.48 2.39 -6.46
C GLY A 50 -14.01 1.47 -5.35
N SER A 51 -13.32 1.32 -4.22
CA SER A 51 -13.80 0.57 -3.06
C SER A 51 -13.95 1.47 -1.84
N LYS A 52 -15.12 1.43 -1.19
CA LYS A 52 -15.39 2.20 0.04
C LYS A 52 -14.91 1.51 1.30
N VAL A 53 -14.47 0.25 1.19
CA VAL A 53 -14.04 -0.57 2.32
C VAL A 53 -12.53 -0.80 2.29
N PRO A 54 -11.84 -0.62 3.42
CA PRO A 54 -10.43 -0.93 3.52
C PRO A 54 -10.23 -2.45 3.48
N ILE A 55 -9.24 -2.88 2.72
CA ILE A 55 -8.83 -4.28 2.62
C ILE A 55 -7.47 -4.47 3.26
N THR A 56 -7.20 -5.69 3.69
CA THR A 56 -5.89 -6.09 4.22
C THR A 56 -5.23 -7.00 3.19
N LEU A 57 -4.01 -6.66 2.77
CA LEU A 57 -3.22 -7.42 1.82
C LEU A 57 -1.80 -7.63 2.36
N HIS A 58 -1.20 -8.75 2.00
CA HIS A 58 0.21 -8.98 2.31
C HIS A 58 1.10 -8.07 1.44
N VAL A 59 2.20 -7.58 2.00
CA VAL A 59 3.14 -6.65 1.33
C VAL A 59 3.65 -7.20 -0.01
N ASN A 60 3.79 -8.52 -0.13
CA ASN A 60 4.25 -9.15 -1.38
C ASN A 60 3.28 -8.96 -2.54
N TYR A 61 1.98 -8.84 -2.25
CA TYR A 61 0.92 -8.67 -3.24
C TYR A 61 0.67 -7.21 -3.62
N VAL A 62 1.43 -6.28 -3.05
CA VAL A 62 1.38 -4.87 -3.40
C VAL A 62 2.73 -4.41 -3.91
N ALA A 63 2.70 -3.46 -4.82
CA ALA A 63 3.86 -2.73 -5.31
C ALA A 63 3.61 -1.24 -5.05
N ALA A 64 4.61 -0.55 -4.51
CA ALA A 64 4.55 0.90 -4.41
C ALA A 64 4.57 1.46 -5.84
N ILE A 65 3.55 2.25 -6.16
CA ILE A 65 3.55 3.09 -7.35
C ILE A 65 3.86 4.47 -6.81
N ASP A 66 5.15 4.77 -6.75
CA ASP A 66 5.64 6.07 -6.31
C ASP A 66 4.89 7.15 -7.10
N ASP A 67 4.19 8.03 -6.41
CA ASP A 67 3.83 9.32 -6.99
C ASP A 67 5.13 10.12 -6.83
N GLU A 68 5.95 10.09 -7.88
CA GLU A 68 7.24 10.76 -8.01
C GLU A 68 7.06 12.27 -7.76
N ILE A 69 7.01 12.67 -6.49
CA ILE A 69 7.18 14.05 -6.06
C ILE A 69 8.03 14.06 -4.79
N ASP A 70 9.29 13.60 -4.91
CA ASP A 70 10.40 14.24 -4.19
C ASP A 70 11.78 13.88 -4.80
N ARG A 71 11.96 14.17 -6.09
CA ARG A 71 13.30 14.46 -6.64
C ARG A 71 13.28 15.73 -7.48
N VAL A 72 12.69 16.79 -6.93
CA VAL A 72 12.97 18.16 -7.39
C VAL A 72 13.39 19.01 -6.20
N LYS A 73 14.57 18.68 -5.66
CA LYS A 73 15.53 19.66 -5.14
C LYS A 73 16.94 19.13 -5.38
N SER A 74 17.36 19.19 -6.63
CA SER A 74 18.75 19.50 -6.95
C SER A 74 18.78 20.99 -7.32
N ASP A 75 19.31 21.81 -6.42
CA ASP A 75 20.23 22.93 -6.68
C ASP A 75 20.78 23.42 -5.32
#